data_AF-A0A8S9WE82-F1
#
_entry.id   AF-A0A8S9WE82-F1
#
_cell.length_a   1.000
_cell.length_b   1.000
_cell.length_c   1.000
_cell.angle_alpha   90.00
_cell.angle_beta   90.00
_cell.angle_gamma   90.00
#
_symmetry.space_group_name_H-M   'P 1'
#
loop_
_entity.id
_entity.type
_entity.pdbx_description
1 polymer ?
#
loop_
_entity_poly.entity_id
_entity_poly.type
_entity_poly.pdbx_seq_one_letter_code
_entity_poly.pdbx_strand_id
1 'polypeptide(L)'
;MNELDMKIAILNEFEVLIQEASPDFVLIPPQKRFSVDDEHRVVDLLFYHRNIQCLIPVYLKFGDLHSDDIEWMKLNLRVLDEHEMHHDDEKAIGFILCVWDNTEHVELVQQEQDKGWISKNLIKLPLRQI
;
A
#
# COMPACT_ATOMS: atom_id res chain seq x y z
N MET A 1 -18.40 -4.44 -15.34
CA MET A 1 -17.48 -4.08 -14.24
C MET A 1 -16.57 -3.01 -14.78
N ASN A 2 -16.59 -1.82 -14.20
CA ASN A 2 -15.67 -0.75 -14.58
C ASN A 2 -14.34 -0.91 -13.79
N GLU A 3 -13.28 -0.19 -14.18
CA GLU A 3 -11.96 -0.28 -13.53
C GLU A 3 -12.00 0.09 -12.03
N LEU A 4 -12.91 0.98 -11.64
CA LEU A 4 -13.12 1.37 -10.24
C LEU A 4 -13.70 0.20 -9.42
N ASP A 5 -14.67 -0.54 -9.96
CA ASP A 5 -15.24 -1.72 -9.31
C ASP A 5 -14.16 -2.79 -9.08
N MET A 6 -13.27 -3.01 -10.08
CA MET A 6 -12.15 -3.93 -9.96
C MET A 6 -11.17 -3.49 -8.87
N LYS A 7 -10.80 -2.20 -8.87
CA LYS A 7 -9.92 -1.62 -7.85
C LYS A 7 -10.48 -1.83 -6.45
N ILE A 8 -11.76 -1.53 -6.23
CA ILE A 8 -12.42 -1.72 -4.94
C ILE A 8 -12.41 -3.20 -4.53
N ALA A 9 -12.72 -4.11 -5.45
CA ALA A 9 -12.72 -5.55 -5.16
C ALA A 9 -11.33 -6.06 -4.73
N ILE A 10 -10.27 -5.64 -5.44
CA ILE A 10 -8.89 -6.03 -5.12
C ILE A 10 -8.45 -5.48 -3.76
N LEU A 11 -8.73 -4.21 -3.48
CA LEU A 11 -8.35 -3.58 -2.22
C LEU A 11 -9.06 -4.23 -1.02
N ASN A 12 -10.34 -4.56 -1.16
CA ASN A 12 -11.09 -5.26 -0.12
C ASN A 12 -10.52 -6.66 0.15
N GLU A 13 -10.20 -7.42 -0.90
CA GLU A 13 -9.61 -8.75 -0.73
C GLU A 13 -8.21 -8.66 -0.09
N PHE A 14 -7.42 -7.67 -0.49
CA PHE A 14 -6.10 -7.44 0.10
C PHE A 14 -6.17 -7.07 1.58
N GLU A 15 -7.11 -6.20 1.96
CA GLU A 15 -7.34 -5.83 3.36
C GLU A 15 -7.66 -7.06 4.22
N VAL A 16 -8.57 -7.91 3.76
CA VAL A 16 -8.92 -9.15 4.46
C VAL A 16 -7.71 -10.07 4.56
N LEU A 17 -7.02 -10.32 3.45
CA LEU A 17 -5.88 -11.24 3.41
C LEU A 17 -4.75 -10.80 4.33
N ILE A 18 -4.41 -9.50 4.35
CA ILE A 18 -3.27 -9.01 5.14
C ILE A 18 -3.57 -9.02 6.65
N GLN A 19 -4.83 -8.76 7.04
CA GLN A 19 -5.27 -8.86 8.43
C GLN A 19 -5.38 -10.32 8.90
N GLU A 20 -5.78 -11.25 8.02
CA GLU A 20 -5.75 -12.69 8.30
C GLU A 20 -4.31 -13.21 8.44
N ALA A 21 -3.37 -12.68 7.66
CA ALA A 21 -1.95 -13.04 7.74
C ALA A 21 -1.31 -12.57 9.05
N SER A 22 -1.68 -11.39 9.55
CA SER A 22 -1.27 -10.92 10.88
C SER A 22 -2.28 -9.93 11.47
N PRO A 23 -2.74 -10.14 12.72
CA PRO A 23 -3.62 -9.19 13.41
C PRO A 23 -2.91 -7.87 13.76
N ASP A 24 -1.59 -7.76 13.53
CA ASP A 24 -0.85 -6.53 13.79
C ASP A 24 -1.09 -5.46 12.73
N PHE A 25 -1.59 -5.81 11.55
CA PHE A 25 -2.06 -4.85 10.56
C PHE A 25 -3.40 -4.27 11.00
N VAL A 26 -3.43 -2.97 11.30
CA VAL A 26 -4.64 -2.24 11.66
C VAL A 26 -4.94 -1.24 10.55
N LEU A 27 -6.10 -1.37 9.89
CA LEU A 27 -6.49 -0.39 8.88
C LEU A 27 -6.75 0.96 9.55
N ILE A 28 -6.09 1.99 9.05
CA ILE A 28 -6.39 3.38 9.38
C ILE A 28 -7.43 3.85 8.35
N PRO A 29 -8.67 4.14 8.78
CA PRO A 29 -9.67 4.70 7.88
C PRO A 29 -9.16 6.04 7.34
N PRO A 30 -9.49 6.42 6.10
CA PRO A 30 -9.04 7.68 5.52
C PRO A 30 -9.39 8.84 6.45
N GLN A 31 -8.39 9.42 7.11
CA GLN A 31 -8.56 10.73 7.72
C GLN A 31 -8.57 11.76 6.59
N LYS A 32 -9.40 12.80 6.74
CA LYS A 32 -9.67 13.86 5.75
C LYS A 32 -8.52 14.06 4.75
N ARG A 33 -8.84 14.07 3.45
CA ARG A 33 -7.92 14.40 2.35
C ARG A 33 -7.01 15.56 2.75
N PHE A 34 -5.74 15.27 3.03
CA PHE A 34 -4.73 16.31 3.18
C PHE A 34 -4.63 17.01 1.83
N SER A 35 -4.71 18.34 1.83
CA SER A 35 -4.64 19.17 0.63
C SER A 35 -3.44 20.08 0.79
N VAL A 36 -2.32 19.70 0.22
CA VAL A 36 -1.13 20.54 0.00
C VAL A 36 -0.77 20.50 -1.50
N ASP A 37 -1.47 21.34 -2.27
CA ASP A 37 -1.37 21.51 -3.74
C ASP A 37 -1.96 20.40 -4.65
N ASP A 38 -2.59 20.83 -5.74
CA ASP A 38 -3.65 20.17 -6.54
C ASP A 38 -3.36 18.80 -7.23
N GLU A 39 -2.39 18.01 -6.78
CA GLU A 39 -2.11 16.66 -7.30
C GLU A 39 -1.99 15.61 -6.17
N HIS A 40 -3.06 15.42 -5.38
CA HIS A 40 -3.08 14.31 -4.42
C HIS A 40 -3.68 13.07 -5.07
N ARG A 41 -2.82 12.09 -5.34
CA ARG A 41 -3.28 10.70 -5.33
C ARG A 41 -3.40 10.27 -3.88
N VAL A 42 -4.61 9.87 -3.51
CA VAL A 42 -4.95 9.32 -2.20
C VAL A 42 -4.28 7.95 -2.09
N VAL A 43 -3.62 7.66 -0.96
CA VAL A 43 -3.19 6.28 -0.62
C VAL A 43 -4.41 5.37 -0.71
N ASP A 44 -4.29 4.20 -1.36
CA ASP A 44 -5.46 3.36 -1.58
C ASP A 44 -5.91 2.67 -0.30
N LEU A 45 -4.94 2.19 0.49
CA LEU A 45 -5.14 1.78 1.87
C LEU A 45 -3.98 2.32 2.72
N LEU A 46 -4.24 2.54 4.00
CA LEU A 46 -3.22 2.89 4.98
C LEU A 46 -3.37 1.97 6.19
N PHE A 47 -2.32 1.25 6.52
CA PHE A 47 -2.27 0.42 7.72
C PHE A 47 -1.29 0.99 8.74
N TYR A 48 -1.48 0.64 10.00
CA TYR A 48 -0.45 0.69 11.03
C TYR A 48 -0.09 -0.73 11.44
N HIS A 49 1.19 -1.07 11.50
CA HIS A 49 1.64 -2.39 11.94
C HIS A 49 2.13 -2.34 13.39
N ARG A 50 1.33 -2.85 14.33
CA ARG A 50 1.54 -2.66 15.78
C ARG A 50 2.87 -3.21 16.30
N ASN A 51 3.32 -4.37 15.82
CA ASN A 51 4.53 -5.00 16.34
C ASN A 51 5.84 -4.32 15.90
N ILE A 52 5.84 -3.61 14.76
CA ILE A 52 7.01 -2.85 14.29
C ILE A 52 6.77 -1.33 14.32
N GLN A 53 5.60 -0.93 14.83
CA GLN A 53 5.22 0.45 15.13
C GLN A 53 5.38 1.42 13.94
N CYS A 54 4.95 1.05 12.73
CA CYS A 54 5.09 1.91 11.54
C CYS A 54 3.82 2.01 10.71
N LEU A 55 3.72 3.09 9.93
CA LEU A 55 2.71 3.26 8.89
C LEU A 55 3.06 2.44 7.64
N ILE A 56 2.04 1.92 6.96
CA ILE A 56 2.18 1.12 5.74
C ILE A 56 1.15 1.59 4.71
N PRO A 57 1.49 2.58 3.85
CA PRO A 57 0.64 2.96 2.74
C PRO A 57 0.70 1.90 1.64
N VAL A 58 -0.46 1.62 1.04
CA VAL A 58 -0.63 0.63 -0.02
C VAL A 58 -1.19 1.32 -1.26
N TYR A 59 -0.61 1.04 -2.42
CA TYR A 59 -1.04 1.59 -3.70
C TYR A 59 -1.34 0.47 -4.68
N LEU A 60 -2.49 0.53 -5.32
CA LEU A 60 -2.86 -0.39 -6.39
C LEU A 60 -2.45 0.18 -7.74
N LYS A 61 -1.71 -0.63 -8.50
CA LYS A 61 -1.29 -0.34 -9.87
C LYS A 61 -1.78 -1.44 -10.80
N PHE A 62 -2.51 -1.07 -11.84
CA PHE A 62 -2.76 -1.97 -12.96
C PHE A 62 -1.59 -1.88 -13.95
N GLY A 63 -1.07 -3.04 -14.36
CA GLY A 63 0.07 -3.16 -15.27
C GLY A 63 1.44 -3.00 -14.61
N ASP A 64 2.43 -2.67 -15.43
CA ASP A 64 3.84 -2.66 -15.01
C ASP A 64 4.16 -1.51 -14.04
N LEU A 65 5.10 -1.80 -13.13
CA LEU A 65 5.68 -0.81 -12.23
C LEU A 65 6.73 0.01 -12.97
N HIS A 66 6.55 1.33 -13.04
CA HIS A 66 7.51 2.25 -13.62
C HIS A 66 8.30 3.01 -12.54
N SER A 67 9.46 3.56 -12.93
CA SER A 67 10.30 4.36 -12.02
C SER A 67 9.53 5.52 -11.38
N ASP A 68 8.62 6.15 -12.12
CA ASP A 68 7.79 7.26 -11.64
C ASP A 68 6.86 6.83 -10.49
N ASP A 69 6.34 5.60 -10.53
CA ASP A 69 5.50 5.06 -9.45
C ASP A 69 6.33 4.90 -8.16
N ILE A 70 7.59 4.48 -8.30
CA ILE A 70 8.54 4.33 -7.18
C ILE A 70 8.95 5.68 -6.62
N GLU A 71 9.27 6.66 -7.46
CA GLU A 71 9.62 8.02 -7.04
C GLU A 71 8.48 8.68 -6.27
N TRP A 72 7.26 8.51 -6.76
CA TRP A 72 6.08 9.07 -6.13
C TRP A 72 5.77 8.41 -4.77
N MET A 73 5.95 7.09 -4.67
CA MET A 73 5.93 6.36 -3.39
C MET A 73 6.96 6.93 -2.39
N LYS A 74 8.22 7.11 -2.80
CA LYS A 74 9.27 7.66 -1.92
C LYS A 74 8.90 9.03 -1.39
N LEU A 75 8.31 9.88 -2.22
CA LEU A 75 7.86 11.20 -1.81
C LEU A 75 6.77 11.10 -0.73
N ASN A 76 5.78 10.23 -0.92
CA ASN A 76 4.71 10.03 0.06
C ASN A 76 5.23 9.47 1.39
N LEU A 77 6.17 8.51 1.36
CA LEU A 77 6.76 7.99 2.60
C LEU A 77 7.44 9.09 3.40
N ARG A 78 8.15 10.02 2.74
CA ARG A 78 8.74 11.18 3.43
C ARG A 78 7.68 12.08 4.06
N VAL A 79 6.58 12.35 3.34
CA VAL A 79 5.49 13.16 3.88
C VAL A 79 4.85 12.51 5.10
N LEU A 80 4.58 11.20 5.05
CA LEU A 80 4.07 10.44 6.19
C LEU A 80 5.04 10.48 7.38
N ASP A 81 6.32 10.28 7.10
CA ASP A 81 7.37 10.31 8.13
C ASP A 81 7.48 11.67 8.81
N GLU A 82 7.28 12.76 8.06
CA GLU A 82 7.41 14.13 8.56
C GLU A 82 6.15 14.64 9.28
N HIS A 83 4.96 14.18 8.91
CA HIS A 83 3.70 14.82 9.32
C HIS A 83 2.71 13.91 10.06
N GLU A 84 2.74 12.59 9.85
CA GLU A 84 1.70 11.68 10.33
C GLU A 84 2.19 10.69 11.40
N MET A 85 3.50 10.60 11.64
CA MET A 85 4.09 9.72 12.64
C MET A 85 4.00 10.26 14.07
N HIS A 86 3.79 9.37 15.03
CA HIS A 86 4.01 9.66 16.44
C HIS A 86 5.49 9.57 16.83
N HIS A 87 5.84 10.13 17.98
CA HIS A 87 7.24 10.26 18.44
C HIS A 87 8.01 8.93 18.50
N ASP A 88 7.28 7.84 18.78
CA ASP A 88 7.85 6.49 18.95
C ASP A 88 7.60 5.59 17.73
N ASP A 89 7.04 6.12 16.64
CA ASP A 89 6.83 5.32 15.44
C ASP A 89 8.14 5.13 14.67
N GLU A 90 8.27 3.98 14.02
CA GLU A 90 9.29 3.66 13.03
C GLU A 90 8.90 4.18 11.65
N LYS A 91 9.88 4.45 10.77
CA LYS A 91 9.62 5.01 9.43
C LYS A 91 8.63 4.17 8.64
N ALA A 92 7.80 4.84 7.86
CA ALA A 92 6.79 4.22 7.04
C ALA A 92 7.39 3.25 6.01
N ILE A 93 6.65 2.17 5.75
CA ILE A 93 7.03 1.11 4.81
C ILE A 93 6.01 1.08 3.68
N GLY A 94 6.43 1.48 2.48
CA GLY A 94 5.53 1.54 1.32
C GLY A 94 5.30 0.17 0.69
N PHE A 95 4.04 -0.12 0.35
CA PHE A 95 3.63 -1.30 -0.41
C PHE A 95 3.01 -0.87 -1.75
N ILE A 96 3.48 -1.45 -2.85
CA ILE A 96 2.81 -1.33 -4.15
C ILE A 96 2.22 -2.70 -4.48
N LEU A 97 0.99 -2.74 -5.01
CA LEU A 97 0.32 -3.93 -5.49
C LEU A 97 0.16 -3.79 -7.00
N CYS A 98 1.03 -4.47 -7.75
CA CYS A 98 0.91 -4.54 -9.21
C CYS A 98 -0.04 -5.68 -9.59
N VAL A 99 -1.05 -5.39 -10.40
CA VAL A 99 -2.04 -6.36 -10.89
C VAL A 99 -2.04 -6.36 -12.41
N TRP A 100 -1.77 -7.54 -12.98
CA TRP A 100 -1.86 -7.82 -14.42
C TRP A 100 -3.12 -8.64 -14.72
N ASP A 101 -3.58 -8.63 -15.97
CA ASP A 101 -4.71 -9.43 -16.44
C ASP A 101 -4.57 -10.89 -15.95
N ASN A 102 -5.60 -11.37 -15.24
CA ASN A 102 -5.74 -12.64 -14.50
C ASN A 102 -5.37 -12.67 -12.99
N THR A 103 -4.96 -11.57 -12.36
CA THR A 103 -5.03 -11.40 -10.87
C THR A 103 -4.25 -12.43 -10.02
N GLU A 104 -3.29 -13.15 -10.60
CA GLU A 104 -2.54 -14.20 -9.89
C GLU A 104 -1.25 -13.73 -9.23
N HIS A 105 -0.82 -12.48 -9.47
CA HIS A 105 0.46 -11.96 -9.04
C HIS A 105 0.27 -10.63 -8.32
N VAL A 106 0.73 -10.56 -7.07
CA VAL A 106 0.89 -9.32 -6.32
C VAL A 106 2.36 -9.18 -5.99
N GLU A 107 3.03 -8.22 -6.59
CA GLU A 107 4.42 -7.92 -6.28
C GLU A 107 4.47 -6.85 -5.19
N LEU A 108 4.90 -7.23 -3.98
CA LEU A 108 5.13 -6.31 -2.88
C LEU A 108 6.52 -5.70 -3.03
N VAL A 109 6.57 -4.42 -3.36
CA VAL A 109 7.82 -3.65 -3.34
C VAL A 109 7.93 -2.94 -2.00
N GLN A 110 8.85 -3.41 -1.15
CA GLN A 110 9.12 -2.87 0.19
C GLN A 110 10.42 -2.07 0.18
N GLN A 111 10.42 -0.88 0.79
CA GLN A 111 11.65 -0.19 1.14
C GLN A 111 12.14 -0.68 2.52
N GLU A 112 13.22 -1.46 2.56
CA GLU A 112 13.90 -1.73 3.83
C GLU A 112 14.85 -0.57 4.15
N GLN A 113 14.78 -0.04 5.37
CA GLN A 113 15.72 0.96 5.85
C GLN A 113 17.16 0.43 5.66
N ASP A 114 18.00 1.20 4.99
CA ASP A 114 19.42 0.93 4.69
C ASP A 114 19.77 -0.20 3.69
N LYS A 115 18.80 -0.93 3.12
CA LYS A 115 19.07 -2.08 2.20
C LYS A 115 18.51 -1.97 0.79
N GLY A 116 17.75 -0.91 0.48
CA GLY A 116 17.15 -0.70 -0.83
C GLY A 116 15.77 -1.34 -0.98
N TRP A 117 15.34 -1.50 -2.24
CA TRP A 117 14.01 -2.05 -2.56
C TRP A 117 14.06 -3.57 -2.60
N ILE A 118 13.17 -4.21 -1.85
CA ILE A 118 12.97 -5.66 -1.89
C ILE A 118 11.63 -5.92 -2.55
N SER A 119 11.66 -6.62 -3.68
CA SER A 119 10.48 -7.19 -4.29
C SER A 119 10.21 -8.57 -3.66
N LYS A 120 8.99 -8.77 -3.17
CA LYS A 120 8.47 -10.09 -2.78
C LYS A 120 7.26 -10.40 -3.64
N ASN A 121 7.27 -11.57 -4.28
CA ASN A 121 6.07 -12.13 -4.87
C ASN A 121 5.13 -12.60 -3.75
N LEU A 122 4.04 -11.87 -3.51
CA LEU A 122 2.90 -12.38 -2.75
C LEU A 122 2.09 -13.25 -3.71
N ILE A 123 2.10 -14.56 -3.45
CA ILE A 123 1.39 -15.53 -4.29
C ILE A 123 -0.10 -15.48 -3.93
N LYS A 124 -0.93 -15.19 -4.95
CA LYS A 124 -2.40 -15.28 -5.01
C LYS A 124 -3.18 -14.45 -3.99
N LEU A 125 -3.75 -13.33 -4.46
CA LEU A 125 -5.04 -12.88 -3.95
C LEU A 125 -6.12 -13.79 -4.55
N PRO A 126 -6.86 -14.58 -3.75
CA PRO A 126 -8.00 -15.29 -4.26
C PRO A 126 -9.09 -14.26 -4.52
N LEU A 127 -9.11 -13.62 -5.70
CA LEU A 127 -10.30 -12.89 -6.10
C LEU A 127 -11.44 -13.91 -6.14
N ARG A 128 -12.31 -13.88 -5.12
CA ARG A 128 -13.53 -14.67 -5.12
C ARG A 128 -14.28 -14.25 -6.37
N GLN A 129 -14.47 -15.19 -7.30
CA GLN A 129 -15.34 -14.97 -8.45
C GLN A 129 -16.70 -14.57 -7.90
N ILE A 130 -17.06 -13.29 -8.04
CA ILE A 130 -18.40 -12.77 -7.76
C ILE A 130 -19.29 -13.08 -8.95
#